data_AF-A0A1Y3AM28-F1
#
_entry.id   AF-A0A1Y3AM28-F1
#
_cell.length_a   1.000
_cell.length_b   1.000
_cell.length_c   1.000
_cell.angle_alpha   90.00
_cell.angle_beta   90.00
_cell.angle_gamma   90.00
#
_symmetry.space_group_name_H-M   'P 1'
#
loop_
_entity.id
_entity.type
_entity.pdbx_description
1 polymer ?
#
loop_
_entity_poly.entity_id
_entity_poly.type
_entity_poly.pdbx_seq_one_letter_code
_entity_poly.pdbx_strand_id
1 'polypeptide(L)'
;MVDKLIKLDEPEIDPNVIASLCYDSYKKLGKSGKPNPIKNEYTVIAALVEYRDKTSPTVVCLTTGTKCFPNNVPYRHEDIVDCHAEPLLKRAFKCYLIELINE
;
A
#
# COMPACT_ATOMS: atom_id res chain seq x y z
N MET A 1 -36.30 -13.61 1.09
CA MET A 1 -35.83 -13.23 -0.26
C MET A 1 -34.95 -11.99 -0.12
N VAL A 2 -33.67 -12.13 0.25
CA VAL A 2 -32.53 -11.22 -0.05
C VAL A 2 -31.26 -11.71 0.67
N ASP A 3 -30.93 -13.01 0.58
CA ASP A 3 -29.64 -13.55 1.08
C ASP A 3 -28.96 -14.43 0.03
N LYS A 4 -29.16 -14.07 -1.24
CA LYS A 4 -28.26 -14.48 -2.33
C LYS A 4 -27.54 -13.22 -2.81
N LEU A 5 -26.79 -12.60 -1.92
CA LEU A 5 -25.63 -11.83 -2.35
C LEU A 5 -24.72 -12.84 -3.04
N ILE A 6 -24.62 -12.66 -4.34
CA ILE A 6 -23.79 -13.38 -5.29
C ILE A 6 -22.43 -13.59 -4.62
N LYS A 7 -22.13 -14.82 -4.20
CA LYS A 7 -20.73 -15.24 -4.12
C LYS A 7 -20.29 -15.24 -5.57
N LEU A 8 -19.81 -14.10 -6.05
CA LEU A 8 -18.97 -14.07 -7.23
C LEU A 8 -17.87 -15.07 -6.87
N ASP A 9 -17.59 -16.03 -7.75
CA ASP A 9 -16.40 -16.86 -7.63
C ASP A 9 -15.21 -15.88 -7.61
N GLU A 10 -14.84 -15.42 -6.42
CA GLU A 10 -13.72 -14.51 -6.28
C GLU A 10 -12.53 -15.31 -6.77
N PRO A 11 -11.81 -14.85 -7.80
CA PRO A 11 -10.61 -15.52 -8.22
C PRO A 11 -9.71 -15.58 -6.99
N GLU A 12 -9.43 -16.79 -6.54
CA GLU A 12 -8.52 -17.03 -5.42
C GLU A 12 -7.12 -16.69 -5.91
N ILE A 13 -6.76 -15.41 -5.85
CA ILE A 13 -5.42 -14.95 -6.19
C ILE A 13 -4.51 -15.40 -5.06
N ASP A 14 -3.51 -16.23 -5.40
CA ASP A 14 -2.49 -16.68 -4.46
C ASP A 14 -1.85 -15.47 -3.74
N PRO A 15 -1.93 -15.40 -2.39
CA PRO A 15 -1.32 -14.32 -1.62
C PRO A 15 0.18 -14.13 -1.90
N ASN A 16 0.91 -15.19 -2.27
CA ASN A 16 2.32 -15.09 -2.64
C ASN A 16 2.54 -14.34 -3.96
N VAL A 17 1.60 -14.44 -4.89
CA VAL A 17 1.62 -13.67 -6.15
C VAL A 17 1.43 -12.19 -5.85
N ILE A 18 0.47 -11.85 -4.98
CA ILE A 18 0.26 -10.48 -4.52
C ILE A 18 1.52 -9.94 -3.81
N ALA A 19 2.07 -10.69 -2.86
CA ALA A 19 3.28 -10.28 -2.14
C ALA A 19 4.48 -10.06 -3.07
N SER A 20 4.67 -10.96 -4.04
CA SER A 20 5.75 -10.85 -5.03
C SER A 20 5.57 -9.61 -5.92
N LEU A 21 4.34 -9.35 -6.39
CA LEU A 21 4.02 -8.16 -7.20
C LEU A 21 4.32 -6.85 -6.45
N CYS A 22 3.97 -6.79 -5.17
CA CYS A 22 4.25 -5.64 -4.29
C CYS A 22 5.76 -5.45 -4.10
N TYR A 23 6.49 -6.53 -3.82
CA TYR A 23 7.93 -6.48 -3.63
C TYR A 23 8.69 -6.12 -4.93
N ASP A 24 8.25 -6.64 -6.07
CA ASP A 24 8.82 -6.32 -7.38
C ASP A 24 8.58 -4.86 -7.74
N SER A 25 7.40 -4.32 -7.45
CA SER A 25 7.09 -2.89 -7.61
C SER A 25 8.00 -2.03 -6.72
N TYR A 26 8.22 -2.44 -5.47
CA TYR A 26 9.17 -1.77 -4.57
C TYR A 26 10.61 -1.81 -5.09
N LYS A 27 11.07 -2.94 -5.65
CA LYS A 27 12.42 -3.06 -6.22
C LYS A 27 12.66 -2.09 -7.38
N LYS A 28 11.64 -1.78 -8.19
CA LYS A 28 11.72 -0.82 -9.31
C LYS A 28 11.93 0.63 -8.86
N LEU A 29 11.57 0.98 -7.61
CA LEU A 29 11.83 2.32 -7.09
C LEU A 29 13.33 2.63 -7.02
N GLY A 30 13.68 3.93 -7.05
CA GLY A 30 15.05 4.39 -6.89
C GLY A 30 15.72 3.90 -5.60
N LYS A 31 17.05 3.99 -5.53
CA LYS A 31 17.83 3.54 -4.36
C LYS A 31 17.67 4.43 -3.13
N SER A 32 17.18 5.66 -3.31
CA SER A 32 16.98 6.61 -2.20
C SER A 32 15.88 6.13 -1.25
N GLY A 33 16.15 6.18 0.05
CA GLY A 33 15.18 5.80 1.09
C GLY A 33 14.96 4.30 1.28
N LYS A 34 15.68 3.42 0.58
CA LYS A 34 15.66 1.96 0.82
C LYS A 34 16.56 1.60 2.01
N PRO A 35 16.19 0.60 2.83
CA PRO A 35 17.00 0.18 3.96
C PRO A 35 18.35 -0.37 3.48
N ASN A 36 19.41 -0.06 4.22
CA ASN A 36 20.74 -0.56 3.97
C ASN A 36 20.94 -1.96 4.60
N PRO A 37 21.12 -3.03 3.78
CA PRO A 37 21.29 -4.38 4.30
C PRO A 37 22.61 -4.57 5.07
N ILE A 38 23.67 -3.81 4.74
CA ILE A 38 24.95 -3.86 5.47
C ILE A 38 24.77 -3.35 6.91
N LYS A 39 23.81 -2.45 7.13
CA LYS A 39 23.49 -1.89 8.45
C LYS A 39 22.35 -2.64 9.16
N ASN A 40 21.89 -3.77 8.63
CA ASN A 40 20.73 -4.51 9.13
C ASN A 40 19.47 -3.65 9.26
N GLU A 41 19.29 -2.68 8.37
CA GLU A 41 18.08 -1.88 8.33
C GLU A 41 16.95 -2.66 7.65
N TYR A 42 15.72 -2.39 8.07
CA TYR A 42 14.52 -2.96 7.49
C TYR A 42 13.42 -1.91 7.43
N THR A 43 12.46 -2.13 6.53
CA THR A 43 11.23 -1.36 6.46
C THR A 43 10.06 -2.30 6.17
N VAL A 44 8.86 -1.87 6.50
CA VAL A 44 7.62 -2.56 6.13
C VAL A 44 7.16 -2.01 4.79
N ILE A 45 6.65 -2.89 3.92
CA ILE A 45 6.01 -2.51 2.66
C ILE A 45 4.50 -2.73 2.85
N ALA A 46 3.72 -1.72 2.48
CA ALA A 46 2.28 -1.87 2.31
C ALA A 46 1.92 -1.43 0.89
N ALA A 47 1.00 -2.15 0.24
CA ALA A 47 0.62 -1.90 -1.13
C ALA A 47 -0.85 -2.17 -1.37
N LEU A 48 -1.43 -1.44 -2.31
CA LEU A 48 -2.77 -1.67 -2.83
C LEU A 48 -2.64 -2.26 -4.22
N VAL A 49 -3.23 -3.43 -4.41
CA VAL A 49 -3.28 -4.12 -5.71
C VAL A 49 -4.69 -3.98 -6.25
N GLU A 50 -4.79 -3.38 -7.42
CA GLU A 50 -6.00 -3.36 -8.21
C GLU A 50 -6.07 -4.64 -9.06
N TYR A 51 -7.24 -5.26 -9.05
CA TYR A 51 -7.56 -6.39 -9.91
C TYR A 51 -8.92 -6.15 -10.55
N ARG A 52 -8.95 -6.03 -11.87
CA ARG A 52 -10.18 -5.91 -12.67
C ARG A 52 -10.33 -7.15 -13.54
N ASP A 53 -11.56 -7.60 -13.76
CA ASP A 53 -11.86 -8.78 -14.58
C ASP A 53 -11.08 -8.74 -15.91
N LYS A 54 -10.43 -9.86 -16.24
CA LYS A 54 -9.62 -10.06 -17.46
C LYS A 54 -8.33 -9.23 -17.56
N THR A 55 -7.91 -8.53 -16.49
CA THR A 55 -6.63 -7.81 -16.46
C THR A 55 -5.66 -8.42 -15.46
N SER A 56 -4.35 -8.21 -15.68
CA SER A 56 -3.33 -8.61 -14.72
C SER A 56 -3.39 -7.72 -13.47
N PRO A 57 -3.25 -8.28 -12.25
CA PRO A 57 -3.20 -7.49 -11.03
C PRO A 57 -2.07 -6.44 -11.12
N THR A 58 -2.36 -5.22 -10.67
CA THR A 58 -1.43 -4.08 -10.76
C THR A 58 -1.33 -3.37 -9.41
N VAL A 59 -0.12 -3.06 -8.97
CA VAL A 59 0.11 -2.24 -7.77
C VAL A 59 -0.17 -0.78 -8.11
N VAL A 60 -1.19 -0.20 -7.50
CA VAL A 60 -1.62 1.19 -7.74
C VAL A 60 -1.17 2.14 -6.64
N CYS A 61 -0.95 1.64 -5.43
CA CYS A 61 -0.34 2.40 -4.34
C CYS A 61 0.72 1.55 -3.65
N LEU A 62 1.83 2.18 -3.25
CA LEU A 62 2.92 1.53 -2.54
C LEU A 62 3.51 2.50 -1.53
N THR A 63 3.68 2.05 -0.29
CA THR A 63 4.24 2.85 0.80
C THR A 63 5.20 2.00 1.63
N THR A 64 6.08 2.68 2.36
CA THR A 64 6.94 2.05 3.36
C THR A 64 6.95 2.86 4.65
N GLY A 65 7.33 2.23 5.76
CA GLY A 65 7.52 2.94 7.02
C GLY A 65 7.31 2.09 8.26
N THR A 66 7.99 2.46 9.35
CA THR A 66 8.03 1.70 10.62
C THR A 66 8.04 2.60 11.86
N LYS A 67 7.77 3.90 11.67
CA LYS A 67 7.91 4.93 12.70
C LYS A 67 6.70 5.86 12.64
N CYS A 68 6.41 6.47 13.77
CA CYS A 68 5.43 7.53 13.92
C CYS A 68 6.08 8.74 14.60
N PHE A 69 5.35 9.85 14.61
CA PHE A 69 5.72 11.07 15.30
C PHE A 69 5.83 10.79 16.82
N PRO A 70 6.81 11.40 17.52
CA PRO A 70 6.90 11.22 18.96
C PRO A 70 5.70 11.83 19.69
N ASN A 71 5.16 11.11 20.67
CA ASN A 71 3.97 11.54 21.44
C ASN A 71 4.14 12.85 22.21
N ASN A 72 5.38 13.27 22.46
CA ASN A 72 5.74 14.46 23.23
C ASN A 72 6.07 15.68 22.34
N VAL A 73 5.92 15.56 21.02
CA VAL A 73 6.18 16.67 20.10
C VAL A 73 4.84 17.19 19.58
N PRO A 74 4.53 18.49 19.77
CA PRO A 74 3.33 19.06 19.19
C PRO A 74 3.41 18.97 17.66
N TYR A 75 2.31 18.54 17.04
CA TYR A 75 2.17 18.45 15.60
C TYR A 75 1.03 19.35 15.11
N ARG A 76 1.11 19.74 13.85
CA ARG A 76 0.11 20.55 13.15
C ARG A 76 -0.81 19.66 12.33
N HIS A 77 -1.90 20.24 11.83
CA HIS A 77 -2.88 19.50 11.04
C HIS A 77 -2.28 18.92 9.75
N GLU A 78 -1.35 19.64 9.14
CA GLU A 78 -0.63 19.24 7.94
C GLU A 78 0.41 18.13 8.16
N ASP A 79 0.77 17.83 9.41
CA ASP A 79 1.80 16.85 9.71
C ASP A 79 1.30 15.40 9.51
N ILE A 80 2.20 14.54 9.05
CA ILE A 80 1.96 13.10 8.99
C ILE A 80 2.39 12.50 10.32
N VAL A 81 1.41 12.28 11.20
CA VAL A 81 1.67 11.77 12.55
C VAL A 81 2.01 10.28 12.55
N ASP A 82 1.33 9.51 11.71
CA ASP A 82 1.54 8.07 11.60
C ASP A 82 2.17 7.73 10.25
N CYS A 83 3.47 7.44 10.27
CA CYS A 83 4.27 7.11 9.11
C CYS A 83 4.52 5.60 8.99
N HIS A 84 3.73 4.75 9.65
CA HIS A 84 3.73 3.32 9.33
C HIS A 84 3.21 3.10 7.91
N ALA A 85 3.66 2.01 7.28
CA ALA A 85 3.36 1.75 5.88
C ALA A 85 1.84 1.68 5.62
N GLU A 86 1.07 1.04 6.48
CA GLU A 86 -0.36 0.77 6.31
C GLU A 86 -1.23 2.03 6.47
N PRO A 87 -1.04 2.88 7.50
CA PRO A 87 -1.69 4.20 7.57
C PRO A 87 -1.34 5.10 6.39
N LEU A 88 -0.08 5.12 5.95
CA LEU A 88 0.32 5.84 4.75
C LEU A 88 -0.38 5.30 3.50
N LEU A 89 -0.53 3.98 3.39
CA LEU A 89 -1.23 3.35 2.26
C LEU A 89 -2.69 3.79 2.21
N LYS A 90 -3.37 3.88 3.36
CA LYS A 90 -4.74 4.40 3.43
C LYS A 90 -4.83 5.86 2.96
N ARG A 91 -3.82 6.69 3.25
CA ARG A 91 -3.75 8.07 2.74
C ARG A 91 -3.52 8.08 1.23
N ALA A 92 -2.57 7.28 0.73
CA ALA A 92 -2.30 7.12 -0.70
C ALA A 92 -3.53 6.63 -1.48
N PHE A 93 -4.28 5.68 -0.90
CA PHE A 93 -5.51 5.18 -1.50
C PHE A 93 -6.56 6.27 -1.68
N LYS A 94 -6.70 7.21 -0.73
CA LYS A 94 -7.60 8.36 -0.89
C LYS A 94 -7.19 9.22 -2.08
N CYS A 95 -5.90 9.48 -2.25
CA CYS A 95 -5.39 10.23 -3.41
C CYS A 95 -5.71 9.49 -4.71
N TYR A 96 -5.46 8.18 -4.77
CA TYR A 96 -5.79 7.35 -5.92
C TYR A 96 -7.28 7.37 -6.26
N LEU A 97 -8.18 7.28 -5.27
CA LEU A 97 -9.63 7.41 -5.49
C LEU A 97 -10.02 8.79 -6.02
N ILE A 98 -9.40 9.86 -5.51
CA ILE A 98 -9.65 11.22 -6.00
C ILE A 98 -9.20 11.37 -7.45
N GLU A 99 -8.04 10.81 -7.81
CA GLU A 99 -7.56 10.77 -9.20
C GLU A 99 -8.56 10.04 -10.10
N LEU A 100 -9.02 8.85 -9.70
CA LEU A 100 -10.03 8.08 -10.46
C LEU A 100 -11.37 8.81 -10.64
N ILE A 101 -11.77 9.67 -9.71
CA ILE A 101 -13.03 10.44 -9.81
C ILE A 101 -12.87 11.65 -10.72
N ASN A 102 -11.68 12.22 -10.80
CA ASN A 102 -11.40 13.42 -11.59
C ASN A 102 -11.07 13.10 -13.07
N GLU A 103 -10.82 11.83 -13.39
CA GLU A 103 -10.76 11.29 -14.76
C GLU A 103 -12.15 11.13 -15.37
#